data_AF-A0A0R9NMY9-F1
#
_entry.id   AF-A0A0R9NMY9-F1
#
_cell.length_a   1.000
_cell.length_b   1.000
_cell.length_c   1.000
_cell.angle_alpha   90.00
_cell.angle_beta   90.00
_cell.angle_gamma   90.00
#
_symmetry.space_group_name_H-M   'P 1'
#
loop_
_entity.id
_entity.type
_entity.pdbx_description
1 polymer ?
#
loop_
_entity_poly.entity_id
_entity_poly.type
_entity_poly.pdbx_seq_one_letter_code
_entity_poly.pdbx_strand_id
1 'polypeptide(L)'
;MKSRTLSLSLRVALYRRAVACAWLSACYQQNRHLQLTLDEIETAIARELEGFYLRQHGQTKGMEIACALLSDLMESGPLMSCPALSQLGIAVMDELCVRHIKKPVLH
;
A
#
# COMPACT_ATOMS: atom_id res chain seq x y z
N MET A 1 -13.96 -11.45 -25.94
CA MET A 1 -14.06 -11.59 -24.47
C MET A 1 -14.19 -10.20 -23.88
N LYS A 2 -15.32 -9.85 -23.22
CA LYS A 2 -15.45 -8.55 -22.56
C LYS A 2 -14.44 -8.52 -21.41
N SER A 3 -13.38 -7.72 -21.55
CA SER A 3 -12.48 -7.41 -20.43
C SER A 3 -13.37 -6.83 -19.32
N ARG A 4 -13.60 -7.60 -18.25
CA ARG A 4 -14.29 -7.10 -17.06
C ARG A 4 -13.30 -6.16 -16.40
N THR A 5 -13.40 -4.87 -16.72
CA THR A 5 -12.71 -3.82 -15.99
C THR A 5 -13.16 -3.92 -14.53
N LEU A 6 -12.23 -4.31 -13.65
CA LEU A 6 -12.46 -4.31 -12.21
C LEU A 6 -12.93 -2.91 -11.78
N SER A 7 -13.91 -2.85 -10.88
CA SER A 7 -14.33 -1.57 -10.31
C SER A 7 -13.14 -0.88 -9.65
N LEU A 8 -13.15 0.45 -9.65
CA LEU A 8 -12.03 1.21 -9.10
C LEU A 8 -11.77 0.85 -7.63
N SER A 9 -12.84 0.70 -6.84
CA SER A 9 -12.75 0.31 -5.43
C SER A 9 -12.09 -1.06 -5.23
N LEU A 10 -12.39 -2.03 -6.11
CA LEU A 10 -11.73 -3.34 -6.07
C LEU A 10 -10.27 -3.25 -6.46
N ARG A 11 -9.92 -2.43 -7.46
CA ARG A 11 -8.52 -2.22 -7.85
C ARG A 11 -7.72 -1.60 -6.71
N VAL A 12 -8.24 -0.55 -6.07
CA VAL A 12 -7.58 0.09 -4.92
C VAL A 12 -7.37 -0.92 -3.79
N ALA A 13 -8.40 -1.67 -3.41
CA ALA A 13 -8.28 -2.68 -2.35
C ALA A 13 -7.24 -3.76 -2.68
N LEU A 14 -7.21 -4.21 -3.94
CA LEU A 14 -6.27 -5.22 -4.41
C LEU A 14 -4.82 -4.70 -4.41
N TYR A 15 -4.59 -3.47 -4.89
CA TYR A 15 -3.27 -2.84 -4.84
C TYR A 15 -2.83 -2.56 -3.40
N ARG A 16 -3.72 -2.11 -2.51
CA ARG A 16 -3.43 -1.95 -1.08
C ARG A 16 -2.90 -3.23 -0.46
N ARG A 17 -3.62 -4.34 -0.68
CA ARG A 17 -3.20 -5.67 -0.22
C ARG A 17 -1.84 -6.07 -0.80
N ALA A 18 -1.65 -5.87 -2.10
CA ALA A 18 -0.41 -6.21 -2.78
C ALA A 18 0.79 -5.42 -2.24
N VAL A 19 0.65 -4.10 -2.09
CA VAL A 19 1.68 -3.21 -1.51
C VAL A 19 2.01 -3.62 -0.08
N ALA A 20 1.00 -3.90 0.75
CA ALA A 20 1.21 -4.31 2.12
C ALA A 20 1.93 -5.68 2.23
N CYS A 21 1.56 -6.66 1.40
CA CYS A 21 2.24 -7.95 1.30
C CYS A 21 3.69 -7.81 0.81
N ALA A 22 3.92 -6.97 -0.20
CA ALA A 22 5.25 -6.71 -0.74
C ALA A 22 6.16 -6.05 0.30
N TRP A 23 5.61 -5.10 1.08
CA TRP A 23 6.33 -4.45 2.18
C TRP A 23 6.73 -5.43 3.28
N LEU A 24 5.80 -6.29 3.74
CA LEU A 24 6.10 -7.32 4.73
C LEU A 24 7.18 -8.28 4.23
N SER A 25 7.07 -8.70 2.96
CA SER A 25 8.07 -9.57 2.34
C SER A 25 9.44 -8.90 2.32
N ALA A 26 9.52 -7.62 1.93
CA ALA A 26 10.75 -6.86 1.95
C ALA A 26 11.34 -6.71 3.35
N CYS A 27 10.51 -6.44 4.36
CA CYS A 27 10.94 -6.35 5.76
C CYS A 27 11.49 -7.68 6.29
N TYR A 28 10.84 -8.80 5.96
CA TYR A 28 11.31 -10.14 6.32
C TYR A 28 12.68 -10.45 5.69
N GLN A 29 12.86 -10.16 4.40
CA GLN A 29 14.14 -10.35 3.70
C GLN A 29 15.28 -9.49 4.27
N GLN A 30 14.96 -8.27 4.72
CA GLN A 30 15.94 -7.34 5.31
C GLN A 30 16.15 -7.58 6.82
N ASN A 31 15.52 -8.60 7.40
CA ASN A 31 15.55 -8.91 8.84
C ASN A 31 15.16 -7.71 9.73
N ARG A 32 14.35 -6.80 9.18
CA ARG A 32 13.79 -5.67 9.93
C ARG A 32 12.61 -6.23 10.72
N HIS A 33 12.83 -6.46 12.02
CA HIS A 33 11.80 -6.91 12.97
C HIS A 33 10.71 -5.84 13.14
N LEU A 34 9.85 -5.68 12.15
CA LEU A 34 8.60 -4.94 12.27
C LEU A 34 7.57 -5.91 12.86
N GLN A 35 7.18 -5.70 14.11
CA GLN A 35 5.99 -6.32 14.71
C GLN A 35 4.70 -5.70 14.14
N LEU A 36 4.64 -5.55 12.81
CA LEU A 36 3.50 -4.99 12.11
C LEU A 36 2.75 -6.12 11.44
N THR A 37 1.47 -6.19 11.74
CA THR A 37 0.54 -7.09 11.06
C THR A 37 0.16 -6.51 9.69
N LEU A 38 -0.27 -7.38 8.80
CA LEU A 38 -0.76 -6.98 7.48
C LEU A 38 -1.94 -6.02 7.56
N ASP A 39 -2.83 -6.21 8.54
CA ASP A 39 -3.97 -5.33 8.80
C ASP A 39 -3.55 -3.92 9.25
N GLU A 40 -2.55 -3.81 10.14
CA GLU A 40 -2.00 -2.51 10.57
C GLU A 40 -1.42 -1.73 9.38
N ILE A 41 -0.73 -2.41 8.46
CA ILE A 41 -0.15 -1.79 7.27
C ILE A 41 -1.25 -1.38 6.27
N GLU A 42 -2.21 -2.25 5.99
CA GLU A 42 -3.34 -1.91 5.11
C GLU A 42 -4.14 -0.73 5.64
N THR A 43 -4.40 -0.72 6.95
CA THR A 43 -5.10 0.39 7.61
C THR A 43 -4.31 1.68 7.48
N ALA A 44 -2.99 1.65 7.67
CA ALA A 44 -2.14 2.82 7.48
C ALA A 44 -2.17 3.32 6.03
N ILE A 45 -2.08 2.43 5.03
CA ILE A 45 -2.17 2.80 3.61
C ILE A 45 -3.54 3.43 3.32
N ALA A 46 -4.63 2.80 3.76
CA ALA A 46 -5.98 3.29 3.51
C ALA A 46 -6.22 4.67 4.16
N ARG A 47 -5.73 4.87 5.39
CA ARG A 47 -5.96 6.10 6.15
C ARG A 47 -5.09 7.26 5.67
N GLU A 48 -3.81 7.00 5.45
CA GLU A 48 -2.82 8.03 5.22
C GLU A 48 -2.59 8.27 3.73
N LEU A 49 -2.41 7.22 2.91
CA LEU A 49 -2.19 7.42 1.48
C LEU A 49 -3.50 7.65 0.74
N GLU A 50 -4.43 6.70 0.82
CA GLU A 50 -5.70 6.84 0.09
C GLU A 50 -6.55 7.98 0.68
N GLY A 51 -6.70 7.99 2.00
CA GLY A 51 -7.45 9.01 2.72
C GLY A 51 -6.96 10.43 2.45
N PHE A 52 -5.65 10.63 2.23
CA PHE A 52 -5.11 11.94 1.86
C PHE A 52 -5.71 12.45 0.54
N TYR A 53 -5.67 11.64 -0.52
CA TYR A 53 -6.21 12.05 -1.82
C TYR A 53 -7.73 12.15 -1.83
N LEU A 54 -8.42 11.29 -1.07
CA LEU A 54 -9.87 11.38 -0.91
C LEU A 54 -10.29 12.70 -0.25
N ARG A 55 -9.57 13.17 0.79
CA ARG A 55 -9.83 14.44 1.45
C ARG A 55 -9.52 15.65 0.55
N GLN A 56 -8.51 15.57 -0.31
CA GLN A 56 -8.09 16.69 -1.16
C GLN A 56 -8.87 16.81 -2.47
N HIS A 57 -9.28 15.69 -3.07
CA HIS A 57 -9.85 15.65 -4.41
C HIS A 57 -11.27 15.08 -4.48
N GLY A 58 -11.86 14.73 -3.33
CA GLY A 58 -13.15 14.07 -3.24
C GLY A 58 -13.07 12.57 -3.56
N GLN A 59 -14.20 11.87 -3.43
CA GLN A 59 -14.25 10.41 -3.49
C GLN A 59 -13.75 9.84 -4.82
N THR A 60 -14.36 10.23 -5.95
CA THR A 60 -14.05 9.63 -7.26
C THR A 60 -12.62 9.94 -7.71
N LYS A 61 -12.28 11.22 -7.81
CA LYS A 61 -10.95 11.65 -8.28
C LYS A 61 -9.84 11.26 -7.31
N GLY A 62 -10.10 11.38 -6.00
CA GLY A 62 -9.15 10.94 -4.98
C GLY A 62 -8.86 9.45 -5.06
N MET A 63 -9.88 8.62 -5.29
CA MET A 63 -9.72 7.18 -5.45
C MET A 63 -8.96 6.81 -6.74
N GLU A 64 -9.17 7.55 -7.83
CA GLU A 64 -8.41 7.36 -9.08
C GLU A 64 -6.92 7.66 -8.88
N ILE A 65 -6.59 8.77 -8.22
CA ILE A 65 -5.22 9.17 -7.91
C ILE A 65 -4.57 8.16 -6.94
N ALA A 66 -5.29 7.78 -5.89
CA ALA A 66 -4.81 6.77 -4.94
C ALA A 66 -4.55 5.43 -5.63
N CYS A 67 -5.43 4.99 -6.53
CA CYS A 67 -5.24 3.77 -7.31
C CYS A 67 -3.99 3.84 -8.20
N ALA A 68 -3.77 4.99 -8.85
CA ALA A 68 -2.59 5.21 -9.68
C ALA A 68 -1.31 5.15 -8.83
N LEU A 69 -1.28 5.88 -7.71
CA LEU A 69 -0.15 5.86 -6.78
C LEU A 69 0.16 4.44 -6.31
N LEU A 70 -0.83 3.70 -5.80
CA LEU A 70 -0.61 2.35 -5.30
C LEU A 70 -0.14 1.39 -6.39
N SER A 71 -0.54 1.63 -7.64
CA SER A 71 0.01 0.90 -8.78
C SER A 71 1.49 1.22 -9.00
N ASP A 72 1.88 2.48 -8.90
CA ASP A 72 3.28 2.92 -9.08
C ASP A 72 4.20 2.49 -7.92
N LEU A 73 3.64 2.20 -6.74
CA LEU A 73 4.40 1.62 -5.62
C LEU A 73 4.81 0.18 -5.88
N MET A 74 4.18 -0.50 -6.85
CA MET A 74 4.49 -1.87 -7.20
C MET A 74 5.49 -1.92 -8.36
N GLU A 75 6.45 -2.84 -8.30
CA GLU A 75 7.37 -3.09 -9.42
C GLU A 75 6.67 -3.81 -10.57
N SER A 76 5.69 -4.64 -10.25
CA SER A 76 4.88 -5.40 -11.22
C SER A 76 3.43 -5.50 -10.75
N GLY A 77 2.55 -6.02 -11.62
CA GLY A 77 1.12 -6.10 -11.32
C GLY A 77 0.79 -6.82 -9.99
N PRO A 78 -0.35 -6.51 -9.37
CA PRO A 78 -0.72 -6.98 -8.04
C PRO A 78 -1.06 -8.48 -7.95
N LEU A 79 -1.16 -9.17 -9.10
CA LEU A 79 -1.50 -10.60 -9.20
C LEU A 79 -0.26 -11.49 -9.40
N MET A 80 0.94 -10.95 -9.28
CA MET A 80 2.17 -11.72 -9.42
C MET A 80 2.41 -12.61 -8.19
N SER A 81 3.06 -13.75 -8.40
CA SER A 81 3.34 -14.74 -7.35
C SER A 81 4.26 -14.22 -6.24
N CYS A 82 5.08 -13.21 -6.55
CA CYS A 82 5.89 -12.49 -5.59
C CYS A 82 5.66 -10.97 -5.77
N PRO A 83 4.73 -10.36 -5.01
CA PRO A 83 4.51 -8.93 -5.09
C PRO A 83 5.76 -8.20 -4.57
N ALA A 84 6.33 -7.33 -5.40
CA ALA A 84 7.53 -6.55 -5.10
C ALA A 84 7.22 -5.05 -5.20
N LEU A 85 7.86 -4.27 -4.35
CA LEU A 85 7.75 -2.81 -4.38
C LEU A 85 8.75 -2.22 -5.35
N SER A 86 8.31 -1.18 -6.06
CA SER A 86 9.22 -0.32 -6.80
C SER A 86 10.12 0.46 -5.83
N GLN A 87 11.15 1.14 -6.35
CA GLN A 87 11.98 2.03 -5.54
C GLN A 87 11.15 3.13 -4.84
N LEU A 88 10.13 3.65 -5.52
CA LEU A 88 9.16 4.59 -4.92
C LEU A 88 8.36 3.90 -3.82
N GLY A 89 7.88 2.68 -4.07
CA GLY A 89 7.17 1.85 -3.10
C GLY A 89 7.95 1.68 -1.79
N ILE A 90 9.23 1.34 -1.87
CA ILE A 90 10.10 1.20 -0.69
C ILE A 90 10.20 2.52 0.08
N ALA A 91 10.49 3.63 -0.60
CA ALA A 91 10.65 4.93 0.04
C ALA A 91 9.36 5.42 0.74
N VAL A 92 8.23 5.31 0.06
CA VAL A 92 6.91 5.70 0.60
C VAL A 92 6.52 4.83 1.78
N MET A 93 6.73 3.51 1.70
CA MET A 93 6.38 2.60 2.77
C MET A 93 7.30 2.75 4.00
N ASP A 94 8.59 3.02 3.80
CA ASP A 94 9.49 3.38 4.90
C ASP A 94 9.01 4.63 5.63
N GLU A 95 8.69 5.70 4.88
CA GLU A 95 8.18 6.96 5.46
C GLU A 95 6.85 6.77 6.20
N LEU A 96 5.91 6.04 5.59
CA LEU A 96 4.62 5.70 6.19
C LEU A 96 4.80 4.93 7.50
N CYS A 97 5.60 3.87 7.50
CA CYS A 97 5.80 3.03 8.67
C CYS A 97 6.52 3.78 9.80
N VAL A 98 7.53 4.60 9.47
CA VAL A 98 8.28 5.40 10.45
C VAL A 98 7.40 6.45 11.11
N ARG A 99 6.51 7.11 10.36
CA ARG A 99 5.71 8.23 10.87
C ARG A 99 4.41 7.80 11.53
N HIS A 100 3.77 6.75 11.03
CA HIS A 100 2.38 6.44 11.41
C HIS A 100 2.19 5.10 12.11
N ILE A 101 3.19 4.20 12.11
CA ILE A 101 3.06 2.86 12.68
C ILE A 101 4.11 2.54 13.75
N LYS A 102 4.97 3.49 14.14
CA LYS A 102 5.83 3.30 15.32
C LYS A 102 4.97 3.12 16.58
N LYS A 103 4.83 1.87 17.03
CA LYS A 103 4.43 1.57 18.41
C LYS A 103 5.48 2.19 19.35
N PRO A 104 5.07 2.87 20.43
CA PRO A 104 6.02 3.24 21.47
C PRO A 104 6.69 1.96 21.97
N VAL A 105 8.02 1.95 22.01
CA VAL A 105 8.77 0.88 22.68
C VAL A 105 8.35 0.95 24.14
N LEU A 106 7.55 -0.01 24.61
CA LEU A 106 7.32 -0.20 26.04
C LEU A 106 8.67 -0.62 26.63
N HIS A 107 9.32 0.30 27.34
CA HIS A 107 10.47 0.03 28.19
C HIS A 107 10.01 -0.63 29.50
#